data_AF-A0A416EUD9-F1
#
_entry.id   AF-A0A416EUD9-F1
#
_cell.length_a   1.000
_cell.length_b   1.000
_cell.length_c   1.000
_cell.angle_alpha   90.00
_cell.angle_beta   90.00
_cell.angle_gamma   90.00
#
_symmetry.space_group_name_H-M   'P 1'
#
loop_
_entity.id
_entity.type
_entity.pdbx_description
1 polymer ?
#
loop_
_entity_poly.entity_id
_entity_poly.type
_entity_poly.pdbx_seq_one_letter_code
_entity_poly.pdbx_strand_id
1 'polypeptide(L)'
;MFRYLPIRSVTGREILDSRGNPTVEVEVAVGEGILGLEGHMGRAQVPSGASTGKFEALEKRDQEVRYLGQGVRKAVEAVNTVLADAVVGENALEQERIDHILCQADGTETKENLGANAILGVSLAVARAAANALHLPLYQYLGGCHTSRMPVPMMNILNGGACVIIMTQGRTPYNTRALAI
;
A
#
# COMPACT_ATOMS: atom_id res chain seq x y z
N MET A 1 -5.67 28.85 -12.27
CA MET A 1 -4.56 28.90 -11.29
C MET A 1 -4.21 27.46 -10.96
N PHE A 2 -3.16 26.92 -11.55
CA PHE A 2 -2.68 25.57 -11.20
C PHE A 2 -2.12 25.65 -9.79
N ARG A 3 -2.88 25.12 -8.82
CA ARG A 3 -2.44 25.07 -7.43
C ARG A 3 -1.36 24.01 -7.36
N TYR A 4 -0.13 24.41 -7.14
CA TYR A 4 0.97 23.48 -6.93
C TYR A 4 0.98 23.09 -5.45
N LEU A 5 0.93 21.79 -5.18
CA LEU A 5 0.89 21.24 -3.83
C LEU A 5 2.10 20.31 -3.64
N PRO A 6 3.24 20.83 -3.18
CA PRO A 6 4.46 20.05 -3.13
C PRO A 6 4.40 18.97 -2.04
N ILE A 7 4.88 17.78 -2.37
CA ILE A 7 5.20 16.73 -1.38
C ILE A 7 6.44 17.17 -0.60
N ARG A 8 6.33 17.20 0.73
CA ARG A 8 7.41 17.66 1.63
C ARG A 8 8.18 16.51 2.28
N SER A 9 7.48 15.45 2.64
CA SER A 9 8.10 14.29 3.27
C SER A 9 7.28 13.05 3.01
N VAL A 10 7.98 11.93 2.87
CA VAL A 10 7.42 10.58 2.81
C VAL A 10 8.08 9.79 3.94
N THR A 11 7.30 9.05 4.72
CA THR A 11 7.80 8.24 5.83
C THR A 11 7.11 6.90 5.84
N GLY A 12 7.88 5.84 5.63
CA GLY A 12 7.46 4.46 5.75
C GLY A 12 7.76 3.90 7.15
N ARG A 13 6.88 3.04 7.64
CA ARG A 13 7.10 2.25 8.86
C ARG A 13 6.50 0.85 8.72
N GLU A 14 7.06 -0.08 9.47
CA GLU A 14 6.52 -1.45 9.56
C GLU A 14 5.47 -1.49 10.68
N ILE A 15 4.28 -1.99 10.34
CA ILE A 15 3.17 -2.24 11.27
C ILE A 15 2.70 -3.70 11.14
N LEU A 16 1.72 -4.11 11.95
CA LEU A 16 1.12 -5.45 11.86
C LEU A 16 -0.27 -5.40 11.21
N ASP A 17 -0.55 -6.37 10.35
CA ASP A 17 -1.87 -6.57 9.75
C ASP A 17 -2.83 -7.31 10.70
N SER A 18 -4.07 -7.52 10.26
CA SER A 18 -5.10 -8.24 11.02
C SER A 18 -4.75 -9.70 11.38
N ARG A 19 -3.74 -10.29 10.73
CA ARG A 19 -3.24 -11.65 10.98
C ARG A 19 -1.95 -11.66 11.81
N GLY A 20 -1.47 -10.49 12.24
CA GLY A 20 -0.22 -10.34 12.98
C GLY A 20 1.04 -10.43 12.11
N ASN A 21 0.91 -10.36 10.78
CA ASN A 21 2.07 -10.35 9.88
C ASN A 21 2.51 -8.90 9.62
N PRO A 22 3.81 -8.65 9.42
CA PRO A 22 4.30 -7.32 9.07
C PRO A 22 3.69 -6.80 7.77
N THR A 23 3.39 -5.50 7.73
CA THR A 23 3.03 -4.77 6.51
C THR A 23 3.54 -3.33 6.56
N VAL A 24 3.49 -2.64 5.43
CA VAL A 24 4.00 -1.28 5.26
C VAL A 24 2.87 -0.27 5.52
N GLU A 25 3.14 0.69 6.40
CA GLU A 25 2.38 1.93 6.52
C GLU A 25 3.22 3.08 5.97
N VAL A 26 2.62 3.91 5.13
CA VAL A 26 3.26 5.10 4.56
C VAL A 26 2.49 6.35 4.96
N GLU A 27 3.22 7.38 5.35
CA GLU A 27 2.73 8.70 5.68
C GLU A 27 3.37 9.74 4.75
N VAL A 28 2.56 10.61 4.18
CA VAL A 28 2.98 11.67 3.25
C VAL A 28 2.46 13.00 3.76
N ALA A 29 3.33 14.01 3.80
CA ALA A 29 2.97 15.39 4.12
C ALA A 29 3.09 16.28 2.88
N VAL A 30 2.11 17.15 2.67
CA VAL A 30 2.02 18.07 1.52
C VAL A 30 1.70 19.48 1.99
N GLY A 31 2.20 20.50 1.29
CA GLY A 31 1.87 21.90 1.58
C GLY A 31 3.04 22.88 1.45
N GLU A 32 2.72 24.17 1.47
CA GLU A 32 3.67 25.28 1.41
C GLU A 32 4.28 25.63 2.79
N GLY A 33 3.67 25.15 3.90
CA GLY A 33 4.07 25.47 5.28
C GLY A 33 4.83 24.36 6.03
N ILE A 34 5.24 24.67 7.27
CA ILE A 34 5.96 23.76 8.18
C ILE A 34 5.02 22.63 8.66
N LEU A 35 5.56 21.40 8.73
CA LEU A 35 4.89 20.20 9.28
C LEU A 35 4.10 20.54 10.56
N GLY A 36 2.77 20.39 10.50
CA GLY A 36 1.88 20.46 11.68
C GLY A 36 1.12 21.76 11.91
N LEU A 37 1.41 22.87 11.21
CA LEU A 37 0.65 24.13 11.36
C LEU A 37 -0.20 24.48 10.13
N GLU A 38 0.29 24.20 8.92
CA GLU A 38 -0.44 24.41 7.64
C GLU A 38 -0.25 23.25 6.64
N GLY A 39 0.44 22.18 7.04
CA GLY A 39 0.67 21.00 6.20
C GLY A 39 -0.45 19.97 6.34
N HIS A 40 -0.87 19.39 5.21
CA HIS A 40 -1.84 18.30 5.20
C HIS A 40 -1.11 16.97 5.14
N MET A 41 -1.63 15.96 5.84
CA MET A 41 -1.01 14.63 5.89
C MET A 41 -1.96 13.57 5.38
N GLY A 42 -1.42 12.55 4.73
CA GLY A 42 -2.13 11.35 4.28
C GLY A 42 -1.39 10.11 4.76
N ARG A 43 -2.15 9.09 5.16
CA ARG A 43 -1.59 7.82 5.65
C ARG A 43 -2.28 6.64 4.99
N ALA A 44 -1.51 5.66 4.57
CA ALA A 44 -2.02 4.44 3.97
C ALA A 44 -1.34 3.21 4.59
N GLN A 45 -2.14 2.20 4.91
CA GLN A 45 -1.70 0.89 5.35
C GLN A 45 -1.99 -0.08 4.22
N VAL A 46 -0.96 -0.79 3.76
CA VAL A 46 -1.11 -1.69 2.61
C VAL A 46 -1.57 -3.07 3.08
N PRO A 47 -2.64 -3.64 2.50
CA PRO A 47 -3.06 -4.98 2.87
C PRO A 47 -2.07 -6.03 2.37
N SER A 48 -1.94 -7.13 3.12
CA SER A 48 -1.17 -8.30 2.70
C SER A 48 -2.06 -9.25 1.88
N GLY A 49 -1.57 -9.67 0.71
CA GLY A 49 -2.23 -10.68 -0.13
C GLY A 49 -1.83 -12.09 0.29
N ALA A 50 -2.79 -13.02 0.32
CA ALA A 50 -2.53 -14.46 0.52
C ALA A 50 -2.59 -15.27 -0.79
N SER A 51 -3.14 -14.69 -1.85
CA SER A 51 -3.20 -15.28 -3.19
C SER A 51 -2.00 -14.78 -3.98
N THR A 52 -1.27 -15.69 -4.62
CA THR A 52 -0.12 -15.37 -5.47
C THR A 52 -0.47 -15.73 -6.91
N GLY A 53 -1.04 -14.76 -7.63
CA GLY A 53 -1.19 -14.88 -9.08
C GLY A 53 0.18 -14.78 -9.77
N LYS A 54 0.43 -15.62 -10.78
CA LYS A 54 1.71 -15.63 -11.52
C LYS A 54 2.05 -14.31 -12.24
N PHE A 55 1.06 -13.44 -12.42
CA PHE A 55 1.17 -12.14 -13.11
C PHE A 55 0.82 -10.96 -12.20
N GLU A 56 0.73 -11.18 -10.89
CA GLU A 56 0.44 -10.12 -9.93
C GLU A 56 1.71 -9.35 -9.56
N ALA A 57 1.53 -8.08 -9.18
CA ALA A 57 2.61 -7.26 -8.67
C ALA A 57 3.16 -7.88 -7.37
N LEU A 58 4.49 -7.93 -7.24
CA LEU A 58 5.14 -8.71 -6.19
C LEU A 58 5.36 -7.89 -4.93
N GLU A 59 4.85 -8.41 -3.81
CA GLU A 59 5.15 -7.86 -2.50
C GLU A 59 6.60 -8.17 -2.09
N LYS A 60 7.34 -7.15 -1.62
CA LYS A 60 8.70 -7.34 -1.13
C LYS A 60 8.71 -7.72 0.34
N ARG A 61 9.25 -8.92 0.63
CA ARG A 61 9.44 -9.49 1.96
C ARG A 61 10.93 -9.67 2.26
N ASP A 62 11.32 -9.56 3.54
CA ASP A 62 12.72 -9.55 3.98
C ASP A 62 13.41 -10.92 3.83
N GLN A 63 12.65 -12.01 4.03
CA GLN A 63 13.13 -13.41 4.10
C GLN A 63 14.17 -13.66 5.21
N GLU A 64 14.08 -12.90 6.31
CA GLU A 64 14.93 -13.03 7.49
C GLU A 64 14.27 -13.88 8.60
N VAL A 65 15.02 -14.25 9.63
CA VAL A 65 14.51 -15.04 10.79
C VAL A 65 13.32 -14.34 11.47
N ARG A 66 13.31 -13.01 11.46
CA ARG A 66 12.26 -12.19 12.07
C ARG A 66 10.92 -12.37 11.35
N TYR A 67 9.84 -12.52 12.13
CA TYR A 67 8.49 -12.77 11.61
C TYR A 67 8.42 -13.93 10.61
N LEU A 68 9.22 -14.98 10.79
CA LEU A 68 9.22 -16.18 9.93
C LEU A 68 9.44 -15.85 8.44
N GLY A 69 10.31 -14.89 8.13
CA GLY A 69 10.60 -14.45 6.76
C GLY A 69 9.66 -13.37 6.22
N GLN A 70 8.63 -12.98 6.97
CA GLN A 70 7.57 -12.08 6.50
C GLN A 70 7.80 -10.60 6.85
N GLY A 71 8.96 -10.24 7.39
CA GLY A 71 9.34 -8.84 7.60
C GLY A 71 9.26 -8.00 6.32
N VAL A 72 9.09 -6.69 6.46
CA VAL A 72 8.98 -5.74 5.33
C VAL A 72 9.95 -4.56 5.46
N ARG A 73 11.05 -4.70 6.21
CA ARG A 73 12.07 -3.64 6.38
C ARG A 73 12.62 -3.16 5.06
N LYS A 74 12.91 -4.05 4.11
CA LYS A 74 13.43 -3.66 2.78
C LYS A 74 12.42 -2.80 2.01
N ALA A 75 11.13 -3.10 2.13
CA ALA A 75 10.09 -2.29 1.52
C ALA A 75 9.96 -0.92 2.22
N VAL A 76 10.04 -0.89 3.55
CA VAL A 76 10.06 0.36 4.33
C VAL A 76 11.27 1.23 4.01
N GLU A 77 12.45 0.61 3.84
CA GLU A 77 13.67 1.30 3.43
C GLU A 77 13.52 1.89 2.03
N ALA A 78 12.95 1.15 1.07
CA ALA A 78 12.63 1.66 -0.26
C ALA A 78 11.70 2.88 -0.21
N VAL A 79 10.69 2.88 0.69
CA VAL A 79 9.83 4.05 0.91
C VAL A 79 10.61 5.25 1.42
N ASN A 80 11.47 5.05 2.43
CA ASN A 80 12.20 6.14 3.10
C ASN A 80 13.41 6.66 2.32
N THR A 81 13.80 5.99 1.24
CA THR A 81 14.96 6.34 0.42
C THR A 81 14.52 6.60 -1.01
N VAL A 82 14.63 5.59 -1.89
CA VAL A 82 14.41 5.69 -3.34
C VAL A 82 13.07 6.33 -3.69
N LEU A 83 11.97 5.89 -3.07
CA LEU A 83 10.64 6.42 -3.40
C LEU A 83 10.42 7.81 -2.82
N ALA A 84 10.93 8.11 -1.62
CA ALA A 84 10.87 9.45 -1.04
C ALA A 84 11.62 10.46 -1.91
N ASP A 85 12.86 10.13 -2.29
CA ASP A 85 13.70 10.99 -3.11
C ASP A 85 13.11 11.24 -4.50
N ALA A 86 12.39 10.25 -5.05
CA ALA A 86 11.76 10.37 -6.36
C ALA A 86 10.54 11.30 -6.38
N VAL A 87 9.78 11.41 -5.28
CA VAL A 87 8.48 12.12 -5.26
C VAL A 87 8.48 13.39 -4.41
N VAL A 88 9.47 13.62 -3.56
CA VAL A 88 9.57 14.88 -2.80
C VAL A 88 9.76 16.04 -3.78
N GLY A 89 8.97 17.10 -3.60
CA GLY A 89 8.90 18.22 -4.52
C GLY A 89 8.01 17.99 -5.74
N GLU A 90 7.40 16.83 -5.92
CA GLU A 90 6.38 16.65 -6.96
C GLU A 90 5.02 17.20 -6.51
N ASN A 91 4.16 17.50 -7.50
CA ASN A 91 2.83 18.03 -7.24
C ASN A 91 1.88 16.90 -6.85
N ALA A 92 1.44 16.87 -5.58
CA ALA A 92 0.55 15.83 -5.05
C ALA A 92 -0.82 15.74 -5.75
N LEU A 93 -1.22 16.76 -6.50
CA LEU A 93 -2.46 16.75 -7.30
C LEU A 93 -2.33 16.00 -8.63
N GLU A 94 -1.11 15.69 -9.07
CA GLU A 94 -0.83 14.97 -10.33
C GLU A 94 -0.63 13.47 -10.05
N GLN A 95 -1.70 12.80 -9.59
CA GLN A 95 -1.64 11.40 -9.15
C GLN A 95 -1.05 10.45 -10.22
N GLU A 96 -1.49 10.56 -11.48
CA GLU A 96 -0.99 9.74 -12.59
C GLU A 96 0.51 9.92 -12.81
N ARG A 97 1.00 11.16 -12.73
CA ARG A 97 2.43 11.46 -12.86
C ARG A 97 3.23 10.85 -11.70
N ILE A 98 2.73 10.98 -10.48
CA ILE A 98 3.38 10.39 -9.30
C ILE A 98 3.45 8.87 -9.45
N ASP A 99 2.35 8.22 -9.84
CA ASP A 99 2.33 6.77 -10.03
C ASP A 99 3.29 6.33 -11.16
N HIS A 100 3.43 7.13 -12.21
CA HIS A 100 4.45 6.91 -13.24
C HIS A 100 5.87 7.03 -12.71
N ILE A 101 6.19 8.07 -11.93
CA ILE A 101 7.50 8.26 -11.30
C ILE A 101 7.82 7.06 -10.38
N LEU A 102 6.87 6.62 -9.57
CA LEU A 102 7.03 5.47 -8.68
C LEU A 102 7.30 4.16 -9.47
N CYS A 103 6.58 3.94 -10.58
CA CYS A 103 6.83 2.77 -11.45
C CYS A 103 8.19 2.86 -12.16
N GLN A 104 8.60 4.05 -12.61
CA GLN A 104 9.90 4.28 -13.24
C GLN A 104 11.07 4.09 -12.25
N ALA A 105 10.89 4.53 -11.00
CA ALA A 105 11.88 4.35 -9.94
C ALA A 105 12.15 2.86 -9.64
N ASP A 106 11.12 2.01 -9.75
CA ASP A 106 11.28 0.57 -9.62
C ASP A 106 11.93 -0.08 -10.85
N GLY A 107 11.53 0.36 -12.05
CA GLY A 107 12.10 -0.08 -13.32
C GLY A 107 11.70 -1.48 -13.78
N THR A 108 10.84 -2.20 -13.04
CA THR A 108 10.34 -3.53 -13.42
C THR A 108 8.84 -3.50 -13.70
N GLU A 109 8.37 -4.42 -14.56
CA GLU A 109 6.94 -4.56 -14.84
C GLU A 109 6.16 -5.07 -13.61
N THR A 110 6.78 -5.96 -12.83
CA THR A 110 6.18 -6.66 -11.67
C THR A 110 6.30 -5.89 -10.35
N LYS A 111 7.04 -4.78 -10.31
CA LYS A 111 7.32 -3.99 -9.10
C LYS A 111 8.17 -4.76 -8.06
N GLU A 112 9.03 -5.67 -8.51
CA GLU A 112 9.78 -6.57 -7.64
C GLU A 112 10.99 -5.90 -6.96
N ASN A 113 11.53 -4.84 -7.57
CA ASN A 113 12.74 -4.17 -7.09
C ASN A 113 12.50 -3.39 -5.80
N LEU A 114 11.45 -2.58 -5.75
CA LEU A 114 11.09 -1.76 -4.58
C LEU A 114 9.92 -2.39 -3.80
N GLY A 115 9.14 -3.24 -4.45
CA GLY A 115 7.99 -3.92 -3.86
C GLY A 115 6.68 -3.20 -4.17
N ALA A 116 5.69 -3.96 -4.64
CA ALA A 116 4.35 -3.45 -4.90
C ALA A 116 3.72 -2.84 -3.63
N ASN A 117 4.04 -3.36 -2.45
CA ASN A 117 3.60 -2.83 -1.17
C ASN A 117 4.18 -1.44 -0.86
N ALA A 118 5.45 -1.19 -1.17
CA ALA A 118 6.06 0.13 -0.99
C ALA A 118 5.42 1.16 -1.93
N ILE A 119 5.32 0.83 -3.23
CA ILE A 119 4.77 1.71 -4.26
C ILE A 119 3.31 2.06 -3.98
N LEU A 120 2.47 1.05 -3.70
CA LEU A 120 1.06 1.25 -3.41
C LEU A 120 0.87 2.09 -2.14
N GLY A 121 1.72 1.89 -1.13
CA GLY A 121 1.68 2.66 0.10
C GLY A 121 1.89 4.16 -0.15
N VAL A 122 2.92 4.52 -0.91
CA VAL A 122 3.19 5.92 -1.28
C VAL A 122 2.05 6.49 -2.12
N SER A 123 1.62 5.77 -3.16
CA SER A 123 0.52 6.18 -4.06
C SER A 123 -0.76 6.54 -3.30
N LEU A 124 -1.21 5.66 -2.40
CA LEU A 124 -2.42 5.88 -1.60
C LEU A 124 -2.26 6.98 -0.55
N ALA A 125 -1.08 7.11 0.05
CA ALA A 125 -0.80 8.14 1.04
C ALA A 125 -0.79 9.54 0.39
N VAL A 126 -0.21 9.68 -0.81
CA VAL A 126 -0.28 10.90 -1.63
C VAL A 126 -1.73 11.29 -1.91
N ALA A 127 -2.54 10.36 -2.43
CA ALA A 127 -3.94 10.64 -2.77
C ALA A 127 -4.74 11.14 -1.55
N ARG A 128 -4.50 10.55 -0.37
CA ARG A 128 -5.13 10.98 0.89
C ARG A 128 -4.64 12.35 1.34
N ALA A 129 -3.34 12.63 1.22
CA ALA A 129 -2.78 13.92 1.58
C ALA A 129 -3.34 15.04 0.69
N ALA A 130 -3.44 14.78 -0.62
CA ALA A 130 -4.05 15.68 -1.59
C ALA A 130 -5.55 15.93 -1.32
N ALA A 131 -6.33 14.87 -1.07
CA ALA A 131 -7.73 14.99 -0.71
C ALA A 131 -7.93 15.85 0.56
N ASN A 132 -7.10 15.61 1.58
CA ASN A 132 -7.11 16.39 2.82
C ASN A 132 -6.74 17.86 2.59
N ALA A 133 -5.79 18.15 1.70
CA ALA A 133 -5.42 19.51 1.32
C ALA A 133 -6.50 20.28 0.56
N LEU A 134 -7.33 19.55 -0.18
CA LEU A 134 -8.49 20.12 -0.87
C LEU A 134 -9.75 20.14 0.01
N HIS A 135 -9.68 19.64 1.24
CA HIS A 135 -10.83 19.43 2.13
C HIS A 135 -11.95 18.61 1.47
N LEU A 136 -11.57 17.65 0.64
CA LEU A 136 -12.48 16.72 -0.01
C LEU A 136 -12.40 15.36 0.67
N PRO A 137 -13.54 14.67 0.85
CA PRO A 137 -13.50 13.27 1.24
C PRO A 137 -12.85 12.44 0.11
N LEU A 138 -12.08 11.42 0.48
CA LEU A 138 -11.26 10.65 -0.47
C LEU A 138 -12.07 10.09 -1.66
N TYR A 139 -13.30 9.63 -1.44
CA TYR A 139 -14.13 9.09 -2.52
C TYR A 139 -14.47 10.14 -3.59
N GLN A 140 -14.71 11.40 -3.19
CA GLN A 140 -14.94 12.51 -4.13
C GLN A 140 -13.66 12.95 -4.81
N TYR A 141 -12.53 12.93 -4.09
CA TYR A 141 -11.22 13.22 -4.67
C TYR A 141 -10.88 12.22 -5.80
N LEU A 142 -11.14 10.92 -5.58
CA LEU A 142 -10.80 9.88 -6.53
C LEU A 142 -11.77 9.76 -7.71
N GLY A 143 -13.08 9.88 -7.49
CA GLY A 143 -14.07 9.66 -8.56
C GLY A 143 -14.84 10.91 -9.00
N GLY A 144 -14.50 12.08 -8.48
CA GLY A 144 -15.09 13.35 -8.86
C GLY A 144 -16.52 13.57 -8.33
N CYS A 145 -17.21 14.56 -8.89
CA CYS A 145 -18.50 15.06 -8.38
C CYS A 145 -19.67 14.07 -8.49
N HIS A 146 -19.58 13.03 -9.32
CA HIS A 146 -20.65 12.05 -9.52
C HIS A 146 -20.53 10.81 -8.63
N THR A 147 -19.64 10.82 -7.64
CA THR A 147 -19.44 9.69 -6.70
C THR A 147 -20.49 9.67 -5.59
N SER A 148 -21.65 9.08 -5.88
CA SER A 148 -22.76 8.97 -4.92
C SER A 148 -23.31 7.55 -4.77
N ARG A 149 -22.78 6.58 -5.52
CA ARG A 149 -23.28 5.20 -5.52
C ARG A 149 -22.61 4.36 -4.43
N MET A 150 -23.40 3.85 -3.48
CA MET A 150 -22.95 2.87 -2.50
C MET A 150 -22.96 1.45 -3.11
N PRO A 151 -21.91 0.64 -2.90
CA PRO A 151 -21.88 -0.75 -3.37
C PRO A 151 -22.80 -1.64 -2.53
N VAL A 152 -23.37 -2.68 -3.15
CA VAL A 152 -24.08 -3.75 -2.42
C VAL A 152 -23.03 -4.67 -1.77
N PRO A 153 -23.04 -4.87 -0.45
CA PRO A 153 -22.04 -5.68 0.21
C PRO A 153 -22.23 -7.18 -0.11
N MET A 154 -21.18 -7.82 -0.59
CA MET A 154 -21.11 -9.28 -0.69
C MET A 154 -20.52 -9.84 0.60
N MET A 155 -21.38 -10.27 1.53
CA MET A 155 -20.95 -10.74 2.85
C MET A 155 -20.58 -12.23 2.80
N ASN A 156 -19.33 -12.53 3.10
CA ASN A 156 -18.85 -13.90 3.22
C ASN A 156 -19.22 -14.49 4.59
N ILE A 157 -20.27 -15.31 4.63
CA ILE A 157 -20.80 -15.93 5.86
C ILE A 157 -20.28 -17.35 6.06
N LEU A 158 -19.89 -18.03 4.98
CA LEU A 158 -19.42 -19.42 5.01
C LEU A 158 -18.12 -19.57 4.22
N ASN A 159 -17.06 -19.96 4.92
CA ASN A 159 -15.75 -20.22 4.35
C ASN A 159 -15.55 -21.72 4.08
N GLY A 160 -14.81 -22.06 3.04
CA GLY A 160 -14.40 -23.44 2.71
C GLY A 160 -12.99 -23.50 2.11
N GLY A 161 -12.56 -24.67 1.66
CA GLY A 161 -11.28 -24.87 0.98
C GLY A 161 -10.06 -25.01 1.90
N ALA A 162 -8.86 -25.02 1.29
CA ALA A 162 -7.59 -25.35 1.96
C ALA A 162 -7.30 -24.45 3.19
N CYS A 163 -7.69 -23.18 3.16
CA CYS A 163 -7.49 -22.26 4.28
C CYS A 163 -8.24 -22.69 5.55
N VAL A 164 -9.45 -23.27 5.42
CA VAL A 164 -10.24 -23.77 6.56
C VAL A 164 -9.68 -25.09 7.10
N ILE A 165 -9.22 -25.95 6.19
CA ILE A 165 -8.66 -27.27 6.54
C ILE A 165 -7.33 -27.10 7.30
N ILE A 166 -6.50 -26.14 6.90
CA ILE A 166 -5.23 -25.82 7.59
C ILE A 166 -5.47 -25.19 8.97
N MET A 167 -6.54 -24.40 9.13
CA MET A 167 -6.89 -23.80 10.43
C MET A 167 -7.40 -24.82 11.46
N THR A 168 -8.04 -25.91 11.01
CA THR A 168 -8.60 -26.94 11.91
C THR A 168 -7.61 -28.07 12.21
N GLN A 169 -6.66 -28.36 11.31
CA GLN A 169 -5.75 -29.51 11.44
C GLN A 169 -4.27 -29.14 11.68
N GLY A 170 -3.93 -27.86 11.74
CA GLY A 170 -2.56 -27.39 11.91
C GLY A 170 -1.70 -27.58 10.66
N ARG A 171 -0.60 -26.81 10.55
CA ARG A 171 0.40 -26.92 9.48
C ARG A 171 1.25 -28.17 9.64
N THR A 172 0.67 -29.36 9.50
CA THR A 172 1.45 -30.60 9.38
C THR A 172 1.61 -30.96 7.90
N PRO A 173 2.82 -31.35 7.44
CA PRO A 173 3.11 -31.62 6.03
C PRO A 173 2.45 -32.88 5.47
N TYR A 174 1.65 -33.59 6.27
CA TYR A 174 1.14 -34.93 5.95
C TYR A 174 -0.26 -34.96 5.33
N ASN A 175 -0.99 -33.83 5.24
CA ASN A 175 -2.39 -33.87 4.77
C ASN A 175 -2.66 -33.19 3.41
N THR A 176 -1.62 -32.79 2.66
CA THR A 176 -1.80 -32.21 1.31
C THR A 176 -2.16 -33.23 0.23
N ARG A 177 -2.14 -34.54 0.51
CA ARG A 177 -2.52 -35.59 -0.46
C ARG A 177 -3.98 -36.04 -0.39
N ALA A 178 -4.76 -35.61 0.61
CA ALA A 178 -6.13 -36.11 0.78
C ALA A 178 -7.22 -35.25 0.11
N LEU A 179 -6.88 -34.13 -0.54
CA LEU A 179 -7.86 -33.15 -1.05
C LEU A 179 -7.69 -32.78 -2.52
N ALA A 180 -7.17 -33.72 -3.32
CA ALA A 180 -7.14 -33.61 -4.77
C ALA A 180 -7.87 -34.80 -5.41
N ILE A 181 -9.14 -35.03 -5.03
CA ILE A 181 -10.20 -35.63 -5.86
C ILE A 181 -11.52 -34.96 -5.46
#